data_AF-A0A836SI54-F1
#
_entry.id   AF-A0A836SI54-F1
#
_cell.length_a   1.000
_cell.length_b   1.000
_cell.length_c   1.000
_cell.angle_alpha   90.00
_cell.angle_beta   90.00
_cell.angle_gamma   90.00
#
_symmetry.space_group_name_H-M   'P 1'
#
loop_
_entity.id
_entity.type
_entity.pdbx_description
1 polymer ?
#
loop_
_entity_poly.entity_id
_entity_poly.type
_entity_poly.pdbx_seq_one_letter_code
_entity_poly.pdbx_strand_id
1 'polypeptide(L)'
;MMFTISEKIWSSDWLIGLIVGIILIIGTYSWLQPLERMAYDWSIRQMSRQANDKIAVVAIDEKSLAQLGDWPWSRSILAQMIDLLAPYSQVIGTSLGLAQPQKDPGLLYFDELTTFYTHSKSLNVLHEQLAQLDTLIDKVSRVRTRYAKDKKYIKKRDKFYNNSVLLSELPDTLTTLVEKLQAARVDLDSDLRLANSFKQADQVVLGMPFMFEGEARLSPTLPNYVQKQAIKVIRAPFDKKGKIAQPPLGVNAMPPLPILGNSVSGIGHFNLEPLYFDARRLPLVVKYQQAYFPSLPLLLAAKSLGYNADNIEVRLTKGVSLGELQINTDAALSLRPFFYQDTEPSSLRVDSYVDVLLGRVPANQYQDKIVLIGVTAPHETVFHSTPLGDMPSVFVLAHTLTSLLNQDFLECPIGHLDYKPAHLGSLTKIIYQEYCVI
;
A
#
# COMPACT_ATOMS: atom_id res chain seq x y z
N MET A 1 -30.96 -48.24 42.61
CA MET A 1 -29.79 -48.96 42.06
C MET A 1 -28.74 -47.90 41.72
N MET A 2 -27.90 -47.54 42.69
CA MET A 2 -26.86 -46.52 42.57
C MET A 2 -25.62 -47.15 41.92
N PHE A 3 -25.20 -46.65 40.76
CA PHE A 3 -23.94 -47.05 40.13
C PHE A 3 -22.78 -46.45 40.93
N THR A 4 -22.15 -47.25 41.80
CA THR A 4 -20.85 -46.93 42.39
C THR A 4 -19.79 -47.18 41.32
N ILE A 5 -19.40 -46.13 40.60
CA ILE A 5 -18.24 -46.19 39.71
C ILE A 5 -17.00 -46.36 40.59
N SER A 6 -16.38 -47.53 40.44
CA SER A 6 -15.25 -48.04 41.22
C SER A 6 -14.09 -47.05 41.36
N GLU A 7 -13.67 -46.78 42.59
CA GLU A 7 -12.45 -46.03 42.97
C GLU A 7 -11.17 -46.60 42.33
N LYS A 8 -11.22 -47.84 41.82
CA LYS A 8 -10.09 -48.54 41.21
C LYS A 8 -9.73 -48.04 39.80
N ILE A 9 -10.65 -47.33 39.15
CA ILE A 9 -10.40 -46.79 37.80
C ILE A 9 -9.46 -45.58 37.88
N TRP A 10 -9.54 -44.78 38.95
CA TRP A 10 -8.75 -43.54 39.10
C TRP A 10 -7.30 -43.76 39.58
N SER A 11 -6.96 -44.93 40.13
CA SER A 11 -5.62 -45.22 40.65
C SER A 11 -4.70 -45.97 39.67
N SER A 12 -5.07 -46.06 38.39
CA SER A 12 -4.35 -46.89 37.42
C SER A 12 -3.53 -46.05 36.43
N ASP A 13 -2.22 -46.31 36.37
CA ASP A 13 -1.24 -45.60 35.54
C ASP A 13 -1.59 -45.55 34.04
N TRP A 14 -2.36 -46.53 33.54
CA TRP A 14 -2.83 -46.56 32.15
C TRP A 14 -3.81 -45.42 31.84
N LEU A 15 -4.60 -44.98 32.82
CA LEU A 15 -5.58 -43.91 32.63
C LEU A 15 -4.88 -42.55 32.58
N ILE A 16 -3.84 -42.36 33.38
CA ILE A 16 -2.94 -41.20 33.30
C ILE A 16 -2.23 -41.19 31.94
N GLY A 17 -1.69 -42.33 31.49
CA GLY A 17 -1.07 -42.46 30.17
C GLY A 17 -2.03 -42.19 29.02
N LEU A 18 -3.29 -42.60 29.15
CA LEU A 18 -4.34 -42.34 28.16
C LEU A 18 -4.79 -40.87 28.17
N ILE A 19 -4.91 -40.23 29.34
CA ILE A 19 -5.20 -38.80 29.45
C ILE A 19 -4.06 -37.97 28.85
N VAL A 20 -2.79 -38.28 29.19
CA VAL A 20 -1.62 -37.60 28.62
C VAL A 20 -1.54 -37.85 27.11
N GLY A 21 -1.82 -39.08 26.66
CA GLY A 21 -1.90 -39.41 25.24
C GLY A 21 -2.99 -38.64 24.50
N ILE A 22 -4.18 -38.53 25.09
CA ILE A 22 -5.29 -37.72 24.55
C ILE A 22 -4.94 -36.23 24.55
N ILE A 23 -4.30 -35.70 25.61
CA ILE A 23 -3.86 -34.29 25.65
C ILE A 23 -2.80 -34.03 24.57
N LEU A 24 -1.86 -34.94 24.36
CA LEU A 24 -0.86 -34.84 23.30
C LEU A 24 -1.50 -34.93 21.90
N ILE A 25 -2.47 -35.84 21.70
CA ILE A 25 -3.23 -35.98 20.44
C ILE A 25 -4.16 -34.79 20.21
N ILE A 26 -4.80 -34.25 21.24
CA ILE A 26 -5.58 -33.00 21.15
C ILE A 26 -4.65 -31.83 20.84
N GLY A 27 -3.44 -31.83 21.39
CA GLY A 27 -2.40 -30.87 21.07
C GLY A 27 -1.94 -30.94 19.61
N THR A 28 -1.99 -32.11 18.95
CA THR A 28 -1.62 -32.20 17.52
C THR A 28 -2.68 -31.65 16.56
N TYR A 29 -3.91 -31.42 17.02
CA TYR A 29 -5.01 -30.89 16.20
C TYR A 29 -5.29 -29.43 16.52
N SER A 30 -5.57 -28.63 15.48
CA SER A 30 -5.92 -27.19 15.56
C SER A 30 -7.21 -26.86 16.35
N TRP A 31 -7.75 -27.79 17.14
CA TRP A 31 -8.96 -27.61 17.95
C TRP A 31 -8.75 -26.64 19.12
N LEU A 32 -7.52 -26.36 19.53
CA LEU A 32 -7.25 -25.34 20.56
C LEU A 32 -7.25 -23.90 20.03
N GLN A 33 -7.27 -23.68 18.71
CA GLN A 33 -7.26 -22.34 18.13
C GLN A 33 -8.41 -21.43 18.62
N PRO A 34 -9.67 -21.90 18.78
CA PRO A 34 -10.72 -21.08 19.35
C PRO A 34 -10.45 -20.68 20.81
N LEU A 35 -9.88 -21.58 21.62
CA LEU A 35 -9.53 -21.29 23.01
C LEU A 35 -8.36 -20.30 23.10
N GLU A 36 -7.37 -20.44 22.23
CA GLU A 36 -6.26 -19.51 22.11
C GLU A 36 -6.73 -18.11 21.69
N ARG A 37 -7.62 -18.03 20.69
CA ARG A 37 -8.28 -16.77 20.29
C ARG A 37 -9.07 -16.16 21.44
N MET A 38 -9.82 -16.96 22.19
CA MET A 38 -10.56 -16.49 23.36
C MET A 38 -9.62 -15.96 24.45
N ALA A 39 -8.53 -16.67 24.75
CA ALA A 39 -7.55 -16.26 25.75
C ALA A 39 -6.83 -14.96 25.34
N TYR A 40 -6.47 -14.84 24.07
CA TYR A 40 -5.90 -13.62 23.47
C TYR A 40 -6.90 -12.46 23.53
N ASP A 41 -8.15 -12.66 23.09
CA ASP A 41 -9.16 -11.59 23.13
C ASP A 41 -9.45 -11.14 24.56
N TRP A 42 -9.48 -12.09 25.51
CA TRP A 42 -9.61 -11.78 26.94
C TRP A 42 -8.41 -10.99 27.46
N SER A 43 -7.17 -11.38 27.15
CA SER A 43 -5.98 -10.67 27.63
C SER A 43 -5.93 -9.23 27.12
N ILE A 44 -6.20 -9.02 25.83
CA ILE A 44 -6.25 -7.68 25.22
C ILE A 44 -7.35 -6.81 25.84
N ARG A 45 -8.51 -7.39 26.19
CA ARG A 45 -9.59 -6.64 26.84
C ARG A 45 -9.29 -6.25 28.28
N GLN A 46 -8.47 -7.03 28.99
CA GLN A 46 -8.09 -6.71 30.37
C GLN A 46 -6.87 -5.81 30.48
N MET A 47 -6.00 -5.82 29.48
CA MET A 47 -4.81 -4.98 29.46
C MET A 47 -5.17 -3.60 28.91
N SER A 48 -4.95 -2.56 29.71
CA SER A 48 -4.99 -1.18 29.22
C SER A 48 -3.57 -0.72 28.94
N ARG A 49 -3.25 -0.48 27.66
CA ARG A 49 -2.00 0.14 27.21
C ARG A 49 -2.34 1.43 26.48
N GLN A 50 -1.51 2.45 26.66
CA GLN A 50 -1.63 3.68 25.89
C GLN A 50 -1.00 3.48 24.52
N ALA A 51 -1.72 3.86 23.46
CA ALA A 51 -1.13 3.87 22.13
C ALA A 51 -0.18 5.05 21.95
N ASN A 52 0.69 4.90 20.96
CA ASN A 52 1.73 5.86 20.64
C ASN A 52 1.11 7.10 19.99
N ASP A 53 1.39 8.29 20.54
CA ASP A 53 0.89 9.55 20.00
C ASP A 53 1.51 9.91 18.64
N LYS A 54 2.56 9.20 18.20
CA LYS A 54 3.20 9.39 16.90
C LYS A 54 2.41 8.88 15.71
N ILE A 55 1.35 8.09 15.90
CA ILE A 55 0.60 7.51 14.78
C ILE A 55 -0.72 8.25 14.61
N ALA A 56 -1.04 8.62 13.36
CA ALA A 56 -2.33 9.16 13.00
C ALA A 56 -2.90 8.46 11.77
N VAL A 57 -4.21 8.30 11.74
CA VAL A 57 -4.94 7.71 10.60
C VAL A 57 -5.79 8.78 9.95
N VAL A 58 -5.61 8.96 8.65
CA VAL A 58 -6.48 9.78 7.81
C VAL A 58 -7.46 8.84 7.10
N ALA A 59 -8.69 8.85 7.58
CA ALA A 59 -9.73 7.89 7.25
C ALA A 59 -10.56 8.36 6.05
N ILE A 60 -10.57 7.57 4.97
CA ILE A 60 -11.58 7.70 3.91
C ILE A 60 -12.86 7.05 4.45
N ASP A 61 -13.68 7.88 5.09
CA ASP A 61 -14.89 7.52 5.84
C ASP A 61 -16.17 7.92 5.07
N GLU A 62 -17.33 7.52 5.59
CA GLU A 62 -18.63 7.86 4.99
C GLU A 62 -18.83 9.39 4.85
N LYS A 63 -18.30 10.17 5.82
CA LYS A 63 -18.33 11.63 5.77
C LYS A 63 -17.57 12.18 4.57
N SER A 64 -16.42 11.58 4.24
CA SER A 64 -15.62 11.95 3.09
C SER A 64 -16.30 11.53 1.79
N LEU A 65 -16.89 10.32 1.73
CA LEU A 65 -17.66 9.89 0.55
C LEU A 65 -18.86 10.80 0.30
N ALA A 66 -19.59 11.20 1.35
CA ALA A 66 -20.74 12.09 1.23
C ALA A 66 -20.39 13.49 0.68
N GLN A 67 -19.16 13.97 0.88
CA GLN A 67 -18.72 15.29 0.43
C GLN A 67 -17.90 15.26 -0.87
N LEU A 68 -17.10 14.21 -1.09
CA LEU A 68 -16.18 14.10 -2.24
C LEU A 68 -16.72 13.18 -3.34
N GLY A 69 -17.81 12.45 -3.08
CA GLY A 69 -18.41 11.47 -3.99
C GLY A 69 -17.91 10.04 -3.76
N ASP A 70 -18.38 9.14 -4.61
CA ASP A 70 -18.10 7.71 -4.51
C ASP A 70 -16.60 7.40 -4.72
N TRP A 71 -16.12 6.40 -3.99
CA TRP A 71 -14.78 5.85 -4.15
C TRP A 71 -14.74 4.92 -5.38
N PRO A 72 -13.63 4.83 -6.15
CA PRO A 72 -12.35 5.52 -5.99
C PRO A 72 -12.30 6.94 -6.57
N TRP A 73 -11.71 7.86 -5.82
CA TRP A 73 -11.52 9.25 -6.24
C TRP A 73 -10.39 9.43 -7.26
N SER A 74 -10.35 10.62 -7.89
CA SER A 74 -9.23 11.04 -8.72
C SER A 74 -7.91 11.05 -7.94
N ARG A 75 -6.83 10.60 -8.57
CA ARG A 75 -5.47 10.61 -8.02
C ARG A 75 -4.97 12.02 -7.73
N SER A 76 -5.57 13.05 -8.36
CA SER A 76 -5.33 14.44 -8.00
C SER A 76 -5.85 14.82 -6.62
N ILE A 77 -6.89 14.17 -6.10
CA ILE A 77 -7.36 14.36 -4.71
C ILE A 77 -6.34 13.73 -3.75
N LEU A 78 -5.86 12.52 -4.08
CA LEU A 78 -4.79 11.87 -3.32
C LEU A 78 -3.51 12.71 -3.31
N ALA A 79 -3.14 13.31 -4.45
CA ALA A 79 -1.96 14.16 -4.58
C ALA A 79 -2.04 15.38 -3.64
N GLN A 80 -3.18 16.07 -3.61
CA GLN A 80 -3.41 17.20 -2.70
C GLN A 80 -3.26 16.82 -1.23
N MET A 81 -3.76 15.64 -0.83
CA MET A 81 -3.58 15.16 0.54
C MET A 81 -2.12 14.90 0.88
N ILE A 82 -1.35 14.32 -0.05
CA ILE A 82 0.09 14.11 0.14
C ILE A 82 0.82 15.45 0.25
N ASP A 83 0.54 16.39 -0.64
CA ASP A 83 1.17 17.72 -0.63
C ASP A 83 0.87 18.49 0.66
N LEU A 84 -0.32 18.30 1.23
CA LEU A 84 -0.74 18.91 2.50
C LEU A 84 -0.04 18.28 3.71
N LEU A 85 0.10 16.96 3.74
CA LEU A 85 0.63 16.22 4.88
C LEU A 85 2.17 16.15 4.89
N ALA A 86 2.79 16.12 3.72
CA ALA A 86 4.23 15.89 3.59
C ALA A 86 5.11 16.87 4.37
N PRO A 87 4.82 18.19 4.43
CA PRO A 87 5.67 19.13 5.17
C PRO A 87 5.71 18.90 6.69
N TYR A 88 4.72 18.19 7.25
CA TYR A 88 4.57 18.00 8.70
C TYR A 88 4.83 16.55 9.12
N SER A 89 4.47 15.58 8.28
CA SER A 89 4.54 14.16 8.62
C SER A 89 5.97 13.62 8.53
N GLN A 90 6.31 12.67 9.39
CA GLN A 90 7.60 11.96 9.34
C GLN A 90 7.63 10.94 8.20
N VAL A 91 6.58 10.13 8.08
CA VAL A 91 6.42 9.08 7.05
C VAL A 91 4.94 8.93 6.73
N ILE A 92 4.58 8.75 5.47
CA ILE A 92 3.19 8.56 5.04
C ILE A 92 3.03 7.15 4.47
N GLY A 93 2.22 6.31 5.11
CA GLY A 93 1.85 4.99 4.62
C GLY A 93 0.47 4.98 3.99
N THR A 94 0.29 4.21 2.92
CA THR A 94 -1.04 4.00 2.34
C THR A 94 -1.26 2.55 1.94
N SER A 95 -2.43 2.01 2.28
CA SER A 95 -2.86 0.66 1.90
C SER A 95 -3.79 0.66 0.69
N LEU A 96 -3.79 1.74 -0.10
CA LEU A 96 -4.67 1.87 -1.27
C LEU A 96 -4.14 1.05 -2.45
N GLY A 97 -5.05 0.40 -3.18
CA GLY A 97 -4.71 -0.32 -4.40
C GLY A 97 -4.40 0.65 -5.56
N LEU A 98 -3.11 0.81 -5.87
CA LEU A 98 -2.63 1.72 -6.92
C LEU A 98 -2.06 0.98 -8.15
N ALA A 99 -2.50 -0.26 -8.41
CA ALA A 99 -1.92 -1.12 -9.44
C ALA A 99 -2.33 -0.77 -10.88
N GLN A 100 -3.54 -0.21 -11.05
CA GLN A 100 -4.11 0.10 -12.37
C GLN A 100 -4.00 1.60 -12.69
N PRO A 101 -3.77 1.96 -13.97
CA PRO A 101 -3.79 3.35 -14.41
C PRO A 101 -5.19 3.93 -14.28
N GLN A 102 -5.30 5.16 -13.78
CA GLN A 102 -6.57 5.88 -13.75
C GLN A 102 -6.75 6.66 -15.04
N LYS A 103 -7.87 6.42 -15.75
CA LYS A 103 -8.25 7.20 -16.93
C LYS A 103 -9.28 8.24 -16.53
N ASP A 104 -8.91 9.51 -16.59
CA ASP A 104 -9.85 10.61 -16.45
C ASP A 104 -10.72 10.71 -17.72
N PRO A 105 -12.05 10.79 -17.61
CA PRO A 105 -12.93 10.97 -18.77
C PRO A 105 -12.54 12.18 -19.64
N GLY A 106 -12.09 13.28 -19.02
CA GLY A 106 -11.62 14.46 -19.72
C GLY A 106 -10.41 14.16 -20.61
N LEU A 107 -9.44 13.40 -20.09
CA LEU A 107 -8.21 13.04 -20.81
C LEU A 107 -8.50 12.24 -22.08
N LEU A 108 -9.56 11.41 -22.10
CA LEU A 108 -9.99 10.68 -23.29
C LEU A 108 -10.38 11.62 -24.43
N TYR A 109 -11.17 12.65 -24.14
CA TYR A 109 -11.56 13.65 -25.14
C TYR A 109 -10.37 14.48 -25.63
N PHE A 110 -9.41 14.79 -24.74
CA PHE A 110 -8.17 15.44 -25.15
C PHE A 110 -7.30 14.56 -26.06
N ASP A 111 -7.21 13.26 -25.79
CA ASP A 111 -6.51 12.31 -26.65
C ASP A 111 -7.15 12.23 -28.02
N GLU A 112 -8.49 12.19 -28.10
CA GLU A 112 -9.23 12.24 -29.36
C GLU A 112 -8.99 13.54 -30.12
N LEU A 113 -9.07 14.69 -29.45
CA LEU A 113 -8.82 16.00 -30.07
C LEU A 113 -7.38 16.14 -30.56
N THR A 114 -6.41 15.70 -29.77
CA THR A 114 -4.99 15.71 -30.14
C THR A 114 -4.74 14.79 -31.33
N THR A 115 -5.34 13.59 -31.33
CA THR A 115 -5.25 12.64 -32.44
C THR A 115 -5.87 13.22 -33.71
N PHE A 116 -7.07 13.80 -33.61
CA PHE A 116 -7.73 14.47 -34.72
C PHE A 116 -6.88 15.60 -35.28
N TYR A 117 -6.34 16.48 -34.43
CA TYR A 117 -5.50 17.60 -34.85
C TYR A 117 -4.23 17.10 -35.55
N THR A 118 -3.48 16.21 -34.91
CA THR A 118 -2.20 15.70 -35.42
C THR A 118 -2.33 14.90 -36.71
N HIS A 119 -3.43 14.16 -36.91
CA HIS A 119 -3.65 13.34 -38.10
C HIS A 119 -4.48 14.04 -39.18
N SER A 120 -5.02 15.23 -38.92
CA SER A 120 -5.75 16.01 -39.91
C SER A 120 -4.80 16.58 -40.96
N LYS A 121 -4.80 15.95 -42.13
CA LYS A 121 -4.06 16.45 -43.31
C LYS A 121 -4.41 17.91 -43.61
N SER A 122 -5.68 18.29 -43.49
CA SER A 122 -6.13 19.65 -43.78
C SER A 122 -5.52 20.68 -42.83
N LEU A 123 -5.45 20.39 -41.53
CA LEU A 123 -4.89 21.33 -40.54
C LEU A 123 -3.36 21.42 -40.64
N ASN A 124 -2.69 20.29 -40.85
CA ASN A 124 -1.23 20.26 -41.03
C ASN A 124 -0.80 20.98 -42.31
N VAL A 125 -1.53 20.78 -43.41
CA VAL A 125 -1.27 21.44 -44.69
C VAL A 125 -1.66 22.92 -44.66
N LEU A 126 -2.67 23.30 -43.88
CA LEU A 126 -3.10 24.70 -43.75
C LEU A 126 -1.97 25.59 -43.22
N HIS A 127 -1.23 25.14 -42.22
CA HIS A 127 -0.10 25.90 -41.68
C HIS A 127 0.98 26.16 -42.75
N GLU A 128 1.36 25.11 -43.50
CA GLU A 128 2.34 25.22 -44.58
C GLU A 128 1.84 26.10 -45.74
N GLN A 129 0.57 25.94 -46.13
CA GLN A 129 -0.04 26.73 -47.20
C GLN A 129 -0.19 28.20 -46.84
N LEU A 130 -0.50 28.54 -45.58
CA LEU A 130 -0.54 29.92 -45.12
C LEU A 130 0.84 30.58 -45.19
N ALA A 131 1.89 29.87 -44.77
CA ALA A 131 3.26 30.35 -44.88
C ALA A 131 3.70 30.54 -46.35
N GLN A 132 3.39 29.57 -47.22
CA GLN A 132 3.65 29.69 -48.66
C GLN A 132 2.90 30.87 -49.27
N LEU A 133 1.62 31.06 -48.91
CA LEU A 133 0.80 32.17 -49.39
C LEU A 133 1.37 33.52 -48.96
N ASP A 134 1.83 33.66 -47.72
CA ASP A 134 2.50 34.86 -47.23
C ASP A 134 3.75 35.20 -48.05
N THR A 135 4.60 34.19 -48.34
CA THR A 135 5.79 34.39 -49.19
C THR A 135 5.45 34.79 -50.63
N LEU A 136 4.34 34.25 -51.17
CA LEU A 136 3.87 34.60 -52.51
C LEU A 136 3.32 36.02 -52.55
N ILE A 137 2.60 36.45 -51.51
CA ILE A 137 2.10 37.83 -51.38
C ILE A 137 3.28 38.81 -51.28
N ASP A 138 4.28 38.51 -50.45
CA ASP A 138 5.49 39.34 -50.34
C ASP A 138 6.24 39.44 -51.69
N LYS A 139 6.39 38.34 -52.44
CA LYS A 139 6.97 38.37 -53.78
C LYS A 139 6.17 39.25 -54.75
N VAL A 140 4.84 39.17 -54.73
CA VAL A 140 3.95 39.98 -55.58
C VAL A 140 4.05 41.46 -55.22
N SER A 141 4.16 41.80 -53.93
CA SER A 141 4.30 43.18 -53.45
C SER A 141 5.58 43.87 -53.97
N ARG A 142 6.64 43.09 -54.22
CA ARG A 142 7.96 43.58 -54.66
C ARG A 142 8.08 43.76 -56.17
N VAL A 143 7.10 43.31 -56.96
CA VAL A 143 7.14 43.42 -58.44
C VAL A 143 7.05 44.89 -58.87
N ARG A 144 8.03 45.37 -59.66
CA ARG A 144 8.00 46.71 -60.26
C ARG A 144 7.00 46.76 -61.43
N THR A 145 5.85 47.40 -61.23
CA THR A 145 4.84 47.59 -62.28
C THR A 145 5.03 48.89 -63.06
N ARG A 146 4.81 48.84 -64.38
CA ARG A 146 4.98 49.99 -65.30
C ARG A 146 3.81 51.00 -65.26
N TYR A 147 2.63 50.59 -64.77
CA TYR A 147 1.43 51.43 -64.68
C TYR A 147 1.06 51.80 -63.24
N ALA A 148 0.73 53.07 -62.99
CA ALA A 148 0.38 53.59 -61.67
C ALA A 148 -0.91 52.99 -61.08
N LYS A 149 -1.85 52.59 -61.95
CA LYS A 149 -3.12 51.97 -61.56
C LYS A 149 -2.90 50.60 -60.91
N ASP A 150 -2.00 49.80 -61.47
CA ASP A 150 -1.67 48.45 -60.98
C ASP A 150 -0.98 48.50 -59.61
N LYS A 151 -0.08 49.46 -59.41
CA LYS A 151 0.56 49.74 -58.11
C LYS A 151 -0.48 50.02 -57.01
N LYS A 152 -1.57 50.72 -57.34
CA LYS A 152 -2.65 51.02 -56.39
C LYS A 152 -3.47 49.77 -56.05
N TYR A 153 -3.72 48.88 -57.02
CA TYR A 153 -4.43 47.61 -56.79
C TYR A 153 -3.60 46.62 -55.97
N ILE A 154 -2.30 46.47 -56.27
CA ILE A 154 -1.38 45.61 -55.50
C ILE A 154 -1.34 46.08 -54.05
N LYS A 155 -1.12 47.39 -53.82
CA LYS A 155 -1.07 47.96 -52.46
C LYS A 155 -2.40 47.80 -51.70
N LYS A 156 -3.55 47.86 -52.38
CA LYS A 156 -4.87 47.63 -51.77
C LYS A 156 -5.06 46.15 -51.37
N ARG A 157 -4.61 45.21 -52.22
CA ARG A 157 -4.62 43.78 -51.93
C ARG A 157 -3.68 43.43 -50.79
N ASP A 158 -2.43 43.86 -50.82
CA ASP A 158 -1.47 43.61 -49.74
C ASP A 158 -2.00 44.13 -48.40
N LYS A 159 -2.57 45.35 -48.39
CA LYS A 159 -3.20 45.90 -47.19
C LYS A 159 -4.39 45.06 -46.70
N PHE A 160 -5.18 44.49 -47.60
CA PHE A 160 -6.29 43.62 -47.23
C PHE A 160 -5.79 42.29 -46.65
N TYR A 161 -4.78 41.67 -47.27
CA TYR A 161 -4.22 40.40 -46.81
C TYR A 161 -3.46 40.53 -45.49
N ASN A 162 -2.62 41.55 -45.35
CA ASN A 162 -1.85 41.79 -44.12
C ASN A 162 -2.74 42.19 -42.93
N ASN A 163 -3.92 42.75 -43.20
CA ASN A 163 -4.92 43.06 -42.17
C ASN A 163 -5.93 41.91 -41.96
N SER A 164 -5.79 40.79 -42.68
CA SER A 164 -6.68 39.64 -42.55
C SER A 164 -6.21 38.73 -41.42
N VAL A 165 -7.14 38.35 -40.54
CA VAL A 165 -6.93 37.41 -39.43
C VAL A 165 -6.33 36.07 -39.91
N LEU A 166 -6.65 35.65 -41.13
CA LEU A 166 -6.19 34.39 -41.73
C LEU A 166 -4.65 34.25 -41.83
N LEU A 167 -3.95 35.35 -42.12
CA LEU A 167 -2.48 35.35 -42.30
C LEU A 167 -1.76 35.96 -41.10
N SER A 168 -2.39 36.92 -40.42
CA SER A 168 -1.76 37.67 -39.33
C SER A 168 -1.89 37.01 -37.96
N GLU A 169 -2.98 36.28 -37.68
CA GLU A 169 -3.28 35.78 -36.33
C GLU A 169 -3.52 34.26 -36.27
N LEU A 170 -4.08 33.66 -37.34
CA LEU A 170 -4.45 32.25 -37.35
C LEU A 170 -3.28 31.27 -37.12
N PRO A 171 -2.08 31.46 -37.69
CA PRO A 171 -0.95 30.55 -37.44
C PRO A 171 -0.56 30.50 -35.96
N ASP A 172 -0.43 31.67 -35.32
CA ASP A 172 -0.06 31.78 -33.90
C ASP A 172 -1.18 31.26 -33.00
N THR A 173 -2.44 31.50 -33.37
CA THR A 173 -3.61 30.99 -32.65
C THR A 173 -3.65 29.46 -32.66
N LEU A 174 -3.35 28.82 -33.80
CA LEU A 174 -3.29 27.37 -33.92
C LEU A 174 -2.15 26.78 -33.08
N THR A 175 -0.97 27.38 -33.12
CA THR A 175 0.16 26.96 -32.27
C THR A 175 -0.18 27.08 -30.79
N THR A 176 -0.73 28.23 -30.38
CA THR A 176 -1.15 28.48 -28.99
C THR A 176 -2.23 27.50 -28.54
N LEU A 177 -3.17 27.14 -29.43
CA LEU A 177 -4.19 26.14 -29.13
C LEU A 177 -3.57 24.78 -28.85
N VAL A 178 -2.62 24.33 -29.67
CA VAL A 178 -1.91 23.06 -29.45
C VAL A 178 -1.16 23.07 -28.13
N GLU A 179 -0.45 24.15 -27.82
CA GLU A 179 0.26 24.30 -26.54
C GLU A 179 -0.69 24.24 -25.35
N LYS A 180 -1.84 24.92 -25.42
CA LYS A 180 -2.87 24.88 -24.37
C LYS A 180 -3.49 23.49 -24.22
N LEU A 181 -3.73 22.77 -25.32
CA LEU A 181 -4.24 21.40 -25.29
C LEU A 181 -3.21 20.44 -24.66
N GLN A 182 -1.93 20.61 -24.97
CA GLN A 182 -0.84 19.83 -24.36
C GLN A 182 -0.69 20.12 -22.86
N ALA A 183 -0.77 21.40 -22.46
CA ALA A 183 -0.74 21.78 -21.05
C ALA A 183 -1.94 21.18 -20.29
N ALA A 184 -3.15 21.27 -20.86
CA ALA A 184 -4.35 20.67 -20.27
C ALA A 184 -4.24 19.15 -20.13
N ARG A 185 -3.63 18.46 -21.10
CA ARG A 185 -3.35 17.01 -21.02
C ARG A 185 -2.48 16.66 -19.81
N VAL A 186 -1.41 17.40 -19.59
CA VAL A 186 -0.51 17.19 -18.43
C VAL A 186 -1.24 17.46 -17.12
N ASP A 187 -2.10 18.48 -17.10
CA ASP A 187 -2.91 18.81 -15.92
C ASP A 187 -3.98 17.76 -15.60
N LEU A 188 -4.45 17.02 -16.60
CA LEU A 188 -5.44 15.95 -16.43
C LEU A 188 -4.81 14.58 -16.18
N ASP A 189 -3.49 14.45 -16.27
CA ASP A 189 -2.79 13.22 -15.91
C ASP A 189 -2.67 13.11 -14.39
N SER A 190 -3.72 12.55 -13.79
CA SER A 190 -3.85 12.42 -12.34
C SER A 190 -2.81 11.46 -11.74
N ASP A 191 -2.37 10.44 -12.49
CA ASP A 191 -1.33 9.50 -12.06
C ASP A 191 0.05 10.18 -12.05
N LEU A 192 0.37 10.99 -13.07
CA LEU A 192 1.60 11.79 -13.11
C LEU A 192 1.63 12.82 -11.98
N ARG A 193 0.50 13.49 -11.70
CA ARG A 193 0.40 14.43 -10.58
C ARG A 193 0.68 13.75 -9.24
N LEU A 194 0.05 12.62 -8.97
CA LEU A 194 0.29 11.86 -7.75
C LEU A 194 1.74 11.35 -7.66
N ALA A 195 2.32 10.88 -8.77
CA ALA A 195 3.72 10.48 -8.82
C ALA A 195 4.67 11.63 -8.46
N ASN A 196 4.40 12.84 -8.95
CA ASN A 196 5.18 14.03 -8.63
C ASN A 196 5.07 14.39 -7.14
N SER A 197 3.86 14.36 -6.56
CA SER A 197 3.65 14.58 -5.11
C SER A 197 4.40 13.54 -4.27
N PHE A 198 4.35 12.26 -4.64
CA PHE A 198 5.12 11.21 -3.95
C PHE A 198 6.63 11.48 -4.01
N LYS A 199 7.14 11.85 -5.19
CA LYS A 199 8.56 12.12 -5.39
C LYS A 199 9.03 13.36 -4.64
N GLN A 200 8.20 14.40 -4.55
CA GLN A 200 8.50 15.62 -3.79
C GLN A 200 8.48 15.36 -2.28
N ALA A 201 7.58 14.50 -1.80
CA ALA A 201 7.47 14.15 -0.39
C ALA A 201 8.62 13.24 0.09
N ASP A 202 9.16 12.36 -0.75
CA ASP A 202 10.28 11.41 -0.46
C ASP A 202 10.13 10.50 0.79
N GLN A 203 8.93 10.47 1.38
CA GLN A 203 8.64 9.75 2.63
C GLN A 203 7.36 8.90 2.54
N VAL A 204 6.87 8.67 1.32
CA VAL A 204 5.68 7.85 1.07
C VAL A 204 6.06 6.37 0.97
N VAL A 205 5.30 5.52 1.64
CA VAL A 205 5.39 4.06 1.56
C VAL A 205 4.06 3.50 1.06
N LEU A 206 4.12 2.76 -0.05
CA LEU A 206 2.94 2.12 -0.61
C LEU A 206 2.78 0.69 -0.09
N GLY A 207 1.54 0.31 0.13
CA GLY A 207 1.13 -1.06 0.29
C GLY A 207 0.99 -1.78 -1.06
N MET A 208 1.31 -3.06 -1.11
CA MET A 208 0.86 -3.97 -2.17
C MET A 208 0.37 -5.31 -1.61
N PRO A 209 -0.68 -5.94 -2.17
CA PRO A 209 -1.08 -7.27 -1.77
C PRO A 209 -0.30 -8.35 -2.54
N PHE A 210 0.10 -9.40 -1.82
CA PHE A 210 0.38 -10.72 -2.42
C PHE A 210 -0.90 -11.58 -2.46
N MET A 211 -1.02 -12.46 -3.44
CA MET A 211 -2.08 -13.48 -3.47
C MET A 211 -1.52 -14.80 -2.98
N PHE A 212 -2.34 -15.56 -2.25
CA PHE A 212 -2.00 -16.87 -1.70
C PHE A 212 -3.01 -17.89 -2.23
N GLU A 213 -2.53 -19.02 -2.75
CA GLU A 213 -3.37 -20.10 -3.30
C GLU A 213 -4.30 -19.70 -4.48
N GLY A 214 -4.81 -20.69 -5.23
CA GLY A 214 -5.68 -20.49 -6.42
C GLY A 214 -4.96 -20.56 -7.78
N GLU A 215 -5.72 -20.79 -8.86
CA GLU A 215 -5.25 -20.88 -10.27
C GLU A 215 -4.74 -19.54 -10.85
N ALA A 216 -4.21 -18.66 -9.99
CA ALA A 216 -3.55 -17.45 -10.44
C ALA A 216 -2.29 -17.86 -11.22
N ARG A 217 -2.25 -17.55 -12.51
CA ARG A 217 -1.01 -17.58 -13.30
C ARG A 217 0.06 -16.87 -12.47
N LEU A 218 1.19 -17.54 -12.22
CA LEU A 218 2.38 -16.96 -11.62
C LEU A 218 2.58 -15.57 -12.23
N SER A 219 2.52 -14.51 -11.42
CA SER A 219 2.98 -13.22 -11.93
C SER A 219 4.44 -13.40 -12.32
N PRO A 220 4.86 -12.87 -13.49
CA PRO A 220 6.27 -12.87 -13.85
C PRO A 220 7.10 -12.15 -12.78
N THR A 221 8.43 -12.19 -12.96
CA THR A 221 9.39 -11.48 -12.11
C THR A 221 8.87 -10.09 -11.75
N LEU A 222 8.80 -9.79 -10.45
CA LEU A 222 8.30 -8.52 -9.96
C LEU A 222 9.05 -7.37 -10.63
N PRO A 223 8.42 -6.20 -10.86
CA PRO A 223 9.13 -5.06 -11.42
C PRO A 223 10.36 -4.67 -10.60
N ASN A 224 11.40 -4.15 -11.26
CA ASN A 224 12.68 -3.83 -10.61
C ASN A 224 12.54 -2.90 -9.40
N TYR A 225 11.58 -1.95 -9.43
CA TYR A 225 11.33 -1.03 -8.32
C TYR A 225 10.78 -1.74 -7.07
N VAL A 226 10.08 -2.87 -7.24
CA VAL A 226 9.61 -3.74 -6.15
C VAL A 226 10.75 -4.64 -5.69
N GLN A 227 11.50 -5.26 -6.61
CA GLN A 227 12.60 -6.16 -6.24
C GLN A 227 13.66 -5.47 -5.36
N LYS A 228 13.88 -4.16 -5.55
CA LYS A 228 14.75 -3.34 -4.71
C LYS A 228 14.31 -3.25 -3.24
N GLN A 229 13.03 -3.54 -2.95
CA GLN A 229 12.46 -3.53 -1.60
C GLN A 229 12.63 -4.87 -0.88
N ALA A 230 13.22 -5.88 -1.53
CA ALA A 230 13.45 -7.17 -0.92
C ALA A 230 14.47 -7.08 0.23
N ILE A 231 14.19 -7.80 1.31
CA ILE A 231 15.07 -7.92 2.46
C ILE A 231 16.33 -8.70 2.06
N LYS A 232 17.50 -8.10 2.32
CA LYS A 232 18.79 -8.65 1.88
C LYS A 232 19.37 -9.68 2.84
N VAL A 233 19.15 -9.52 4.15
CA VAL A 233 19.78 -10.36 5.18
C VAL A 233 18.79 -11.38 5.72
N ILE A 234 18.93 -12.63 5.28
CA ILE A 234 18.12 -13.76 5.72
C ILE A 234 19.03 -14.78 6.41
N ARG A 235 18.82 -15.00 7.72
CA ARG A 235 19.55 -15.97 8.52
C ARG A 235 18.70 -17.21 8.76
N ALA A 236 19.23 -18.37 8.41
CA ALA A 236 18.63 -19.67 8.70
C ALA A 236 19.34 -20.33 9.90
N PRO A 237 18.62 -21.09 10.74
CA PRO A 237 19.26 -21.92 11.77
C PRO A 237 20.20 -22.96 11.15
N PHE A 238 21.41 -23.10 11.72
CA PHE A 238 22.50 -23.94 11.20
C PHE A 238 22.29 -25.44 11.43
N ASP A 239 21.46 -25.83 12.40
CA ASP A 239 21.35 -27.18 12.97
C ASP A 239 20.11 -27.98 12.54
N LYS A 240 19.17 -27.37 11.79
CA LYS A 240 17.95 -28.05 11.35
C LYS A 240 18.18 -28.84 10.05
N LYS A 241 18.42 -30.15 10.17
CA LYS A 241 18.42 -31.13 9.04
C LYS A 241 17.04 -31.37 8.41
N GLY A 242 16.02 -30.57 8.74
CA GLY A 242 14.62 -30.72 8.29
C GLY A 242 14.11 -29.50 7.52
N LYS A 243 12.85 -29.56 7.04
CA LYS A 243 12.19 -28.41 6.41
C LYS A 243 12.07 -27.27 7.44
N ILE A 244 12.81 -26.18 7.22
CA ILE A 244 12.72 -24.95 8.02
C ILE A 244 11.38 -24.30 7.70
N ALA A 245 10.59 -23.95 8.73
CA ALA A 245 9.35 -23.21 8.53
C ALA A 245 9.63 -21.91 7.77
N GLN A 246 8.77 -21.61 6.81
CA GLN A 246 8.89 -20.46 5.92
C GLN A 246 7.74 -19.51 6.21
N PRO A 247 7.93 -18.18 5.98
CA PRO A 247 6.81 -17.27 5.92
C PRO A 247 5.83 -17.65 4.80
N PRO A 248 4.61 -17.09 4.82
CA PRO A 248 3.63 -17.30 3.77
C PRO A 248 4.23 -17.08 2.38
N LEU A 249 3.97 -18.03 1.48
CA LEU A 249 4.48 -18.02 0.11
C LEU A 249 3.44 -17.36 -0.82
N GLY A 250 3.71 -16.13 -1.24
CA GLY A 250 2.91 -15.47 -2.28
C GLY A 250 3.11 -16.14 -3.63
N VAL A 251 2.00 -16.43 -4.32
CA VAL A 251 2.00 -17.03 -5.68
C VAL A 251 1.83 -15.98 -6.77
N ASN A 252 1.26 -14.82 -6.42
CA ASN A 252 1.07 -13.67 -7.28
C ASN A 252 1.18 -12.38 -6.44
N ALA A 253 1.33 -11.22 -7.07
CA ALA A 253 1.36 -9.91 -6.43
C ALA A 253 0.69 -8.86 -7.33
N MET A 254 0.12 -7.83 -6.72
CA MET A 254 -0.42 -6.65 -7.43
C MET A 254 0.42 -5.42 -7.06
N PRO A 255 1.59 -5.22 -7.70
CA PRO A 255 2.44 -4.09 -7.38
C PRO A 255 1.79 -2.76 -7.83
N PRO A 256 2.16 -1.62 -7.23
CA PRO A 256 1.68 -0.30 -7.66
C PRO A 256 2.04 -0.02 -9.11
N LEU A 257 1.30 0.86 -9.79
CA LEU A 257 1.58 1.30 -11.15
C LEU A 257 3.05 1.79 -11.25
N PRO A 258 3.82 1.45 -12.30
CA PRO A 258 5.25 1.75 -12.34
C PRO A 258 5.62 3.22 -12.11
N ILE A 259 4.84 4.18 -12.63
CA ILE A 259 5.09 5.62 -12.40
C ILE A 259 4.97 6.01 -10.92
N LEU A 260 4.06 5.37 -10.19
CA LEU A 260 3.84 5.58 -8.76
C LEU A 260 4.88 4.81 -7.93
N GLY A 261 5.11 3.54 -8.25
CA GLY A 261 6.05 2.67 -7.53
C GLY A 261 7.51 3.10 -7.65
N ASN A 262 7.90 3.80 -8.71
CA ASN A 262 9.24 4.41 -8.83
C ASN A 262 9.37 5.75 -8.10
N SER A 263 8.27 6.33 -7.63
CA SER A 263 8.23 7.68 -7.04
C SER A 263 8.08 7.65 -5.51
N VAL A 264 8.17 6.48 -4.88
CA VAL A 264 7.95 6.29 -3.44
C VAL A 264 9.21 5.83 -2.72
N SER A 265 9.27 6.11 -1.43
CA SER A 265 10.40 5.81 -0.55
C SER A 265 10.48 4.32 -0.17
N GLY A 266 9.37 3.59 -0.30
CA GLY A 266 9.33 2.15 -0.06
C GLY A 266 8.02 1.49 -0.49
N ILE A 267 8.04 0.16 -0.64
CA ILE A 267 6.85 -0.64 -0.89
C ILE A 267 6.85 -1.82 0.07
N GLY A 268 5.85 -1.90 0.93
CA GLY A 268 5.63 -3.01 1.85
C GLY A 268 4.37 -3.79 1.48
N HIS A 269 4.27 -5.04 1.92
CA HIS A 269 3.05 -5.81 1.67
C HIS A 269 1.98 -5.54 2.73
N PHE A 270 0.72 -5.57 2.34
CA PHE A 270 -0.39 -5.65 3.29
C PHE A 270 -1.28 -6.81 2.87
N ASN A 271 -1.38 -7.82 3.73
CA ASN A 271 -2.13 -9.03 3.44
C ASN A 271 -3.01 -9.31 4.65
N LEU A 272 -4.22 -8.77 4.57
CA LEU A 272 -5.23 -8.84 5.61
C LEU A 272 -6.43 -9.68 5.18
N GLU A 273 -6.37 -10.33 4.01
CA GLU A 273 -7.52 -11.03 3.45
C GLU A 273 -8.01 -12.14 4.40
N PRO A 274 -9.25 -12.07 4.94
CA PRO A 274 -9.70 -12.95 6.02
C PRO A 274 -9.71 -14.45 5.67
N LEU A 275 -9.73 -14.76 4.37
CA LEU A 275 -9.64 -16.13 3.87
C LEU A 275 -8.29 -16.77 4.22
N TYR A 276 -7.22 -15.97 4.30
CA TYR A 276 -5.85 -16.44 4.46
C TYR A 276 -5.22 -15.97 5.79
N PHE A 277 -5.68 -14.85 6.35
CA PHE A 277 -5.05 -14.23 7.51
C PHE A 277 -6.07 -13.86 8.60
N ASP A 278 -5.62 -13.96 9.85
CA ASP A 278 -6.35 -13.50 11.03
C ASP A 278 -5.73 -12.16 11.46
N ALA A 279 -6.53 -11.13 11.71
CA ALA A 279 -6.01 -9.84 12.18
C ALA A 279 -5.23 -9.94 13.50
N ARG A 280 -5.43 -11.02 14.27
CA ARG A 280 -4.68 -11.35 15.49
C ARG A 280 -3.30 -11.93 15.23
N ARG A 281 -2.99 -12.31 13.98
CA ARG A 281 -1.72 -12.96 13.56
C ARG A 281 -1.34 -12.51 12.15
N LEU A 282 -0.47 -11.50 12.07
CA LEU A 282 -0.13 -10.83 10.82
C LEU A 282 1.29 -11.14 10.34
N PRO A 283 1.48 -11.60 9.09
CA PRO A 283 2.82 -11.85 8.58
C PRO A 283 3.61 -10.55 8.49
N LEU A 284 4.77 -10.49 9.14
CA LEU A 284 5.69 -9.37 8.99
C LEU A 284 6.54 -9.50 7.72
N VAL A 285 6.65 -10.71 7.19
CA VAL A 285 7.43 -11.04 6.00
C VAL A 285 6.62 -12.00 5.14
N VAL A 286 6.60 -11.74 3.83
CA VAL A 286 6.09 -12.67 2.82
C VAL A 286 7.23 -13.11 1.93
N LYS A 287 7.27 -14.41 1.60
CA LYS A 287 8.20 -14.94 0.61
C LYS A 287 7.53 -14.92 -0.76
N TYR A 288 8.22 -14.41 -1.75
CA TYR A 288 7.83 -14.50 -3.15
C TYR A 288 9.02 -15.00 -3.97
N GLN A 289 8.88 -16.17 -4.57
CA GLN A 289 10.00 -16.88 -5.20
C GLN A 289 11.15 -17.09 -4.20
N GLN A 290 12.31 -16.46 -4.43
CA GLN A 290 13.48 -16.54 -3.54
C GLN A 290 13.69 -15.28 -2.70
N ALA A 291 12.84 -14.26 -2.86
CA ALA A 291 12.93 -12.98 -2.17
C ALA A 291 11.94 -12.91 -1.00
N TYR A 292 12.29 -12.10 0.00
CA TYR A 292 11.48 -11.84 1.18
C TYR A 292 11.12 -10.36 1.19
N PHE A 293 9.85 -10.05 1.42
CA PHE A 293 9.33 -8.68 1.39
C PHE A 293 8.78 -8.31 2.76
N PRO A 294 9.07 -7.10 3.27
CA PRO A 294 8.56 -6.65 4.56
C PRO A 294 7.09 -6.24 4.45
N SER A 295 6.35 -6.39 5.54
CA SER A 295 5.01 -5.83 5.66
C SER A 295 5.04 -4.31 5.69
N LEU A 296 3.94 -3.67 5.29
CA LEU A 296 3.78 -2.22 5.33
C LEU A 296 4.00 -1.66 6.75
N PRO A 297 3.42 -2.22 7.84
CA PRO A 297 3.73 -1.77 9.20
C PRO A 297 5.20 -1.92 9.58
N LEU A 298 5.86 -3.03 9.21
CA LEU A 298 7.27 -3.24 9.49
C LEU A 298 8.16 -2.20 8.80
N LEU A 299 7.87 -1.90 7.52
CA LEU A 299 8.64 -0.93 6.74
C LEU A 299 8.41 0.50 7.23
N LEU A 300 7.18 0.85 7.64
CA LEU A 300 6.88 2.14 8.25
C LEU A 300 7.60 2.31 9.59
N ALA A 301 7.59 1.27 10.44
CA ALA A 301 8.33 1.27 11.70
C ALA A 301 9.83 1.49 11.44
N ALA A 302 10.41 0.74 10.49
CA ALA A 302 11.81 0.92 10.10
C ALA A 302 12.11 2.37 9.67
N LYS A 303 11.31 2.96 8.77
CA LYS A 303 11.52 4.34 8.31
C LYS A 303 11.38 5.37 9.42
N SER A 304 10.40 5.20 10.32
CA SER A 304 10.23 6.11 11.47
C SER A 304 11.42 6.10 12.43
N LEU A 305 12.20 5.01 12.45
CA LEU A 305 13.43 4.85 13.23
C LEU A 305 14.69 5.26 12.43
N GLY A 306 14.54 5.80 11.22
CA GLY A 306 15.65 6.21 10.35
C GLY A 306 16.31 5.05 9.59
N TYR A 307 15.63 3.91 9.48
CA TYR A 307 16.09 2.72 8.76
C TYR A 307 15.37 2.51 7.42
N ASN A 308 16.00 1.75 6.53
CA ASN A 308 15.39 1.29 5.27
C ASN A 308 15.26 -0.24 5.25
N ALA A 309 14.69 -0.80 4.18
CA ALA A 309 14.55 -2.25 4.00
C ALA A 309 15.87 -3.03 4.14
N ASP A 310 17.00 -2.38 3.86
CA ASP A 310 18.35 -2.95 3.98
C ASP A 310 18.79 -3.22 5.43
N ASN A 311 18.20 -2.51 6.39
CA ASN A 311 18.49 -2.65 7.82
C ASN A 311 17.60 -3.71 8.49
N ILE A 312 16.66 -4.29 7.73
CA ILE A 312 15.80 -5.36 8.20
C ILE A 312 16.56 -6.67 8.04
N GLU A 313 16.70 -7.42 9.13
CA GLU A 313 17.24 -8.78 9.10
C GLU A 313 16.15 -9.77 9.50
N VAL A 314 16.01 -10.84 8.71
CA VAL A 314 15.08 -11.93 9.00
C VAL A 314 15.87 -13.09 9.60
N ARG A 315 15.44 -13.56 10.76
CA ARG A 315 15.92 -14.80 11.38
C ARG A 315 14.82 -15.84 11.27
N LEU A 316 14.94 -16.73 10.29
CA LEU A 316 13.92 -17.75 10.03
C LEU A 316 13.59 -18.51 11.30
N THR A 317 12.29 -18.68 11.55
CA THR A 317 11.76 -19.34 12.74
C THR A 317 12.05 -18.66 14.07
N LYS A 318 12.51 -17.41 14.11
CA LYS A 318 12.75 -16.68 15.37
C LYS A 318 12.12 -15.30 15.38
N GLY A 319 12.28 -14.54 14.30
CA GLY A 319 11.90 -13.14 14.32
C GLY A 319 12.48 -12.31 13.20
N VAL A 320 12.25 -11.01 13.35
CA VAL A 320 12.81 -9.96 12.52
C VAL A 320 13.57 -9.00 13.42
N SER A 321 14.67 -8.44 12.95
CA SER A 321 15.38 -7.37 13.66
C SER A 321 15.45 -6.11 12.82
N LEU A 322 15.21 -4.97 13.47
CA LEU A 322 15.34 -3.62 12.93
C LEU A 322 16.45 -2.89 13.68
N GLY A 323 17.69 -2.95 13.18
CA GLY A 323 18.84 -2.47 13.93
C GLY A 323 18.98 -3.22 15.27
N GLU A 324 18.85 -2.50 16.38
CA GLU A 324 18.91 -3.07 17.73
C GLU A 324 17.58 -3.70 18.18
N LEU A 325 16.45 -3.25 17.63
CA LEU A 325 15.13 -3.75 17.98
C LEU A 325 14.96 -5.20 17.50
N GLN A 326 14.70 -6.12 18.42
CA GLN A 326 14.37 -7.51 18.12
C GLN A 326 12.86 -7.69 18.20
N ILE A 327 12.25 -8.16 17.11
CA ILE A 327 10.83 -8.47 17.03
C ILE A 327 10.70 -9.98 16.97
N ASN A 328 10.30 -10.56 18.10
CA ASN A 328 10.04 -11.99 18.17
C ASN A 328 8.75 -12.31 17.42
N THR A 329 8.78 -13.38 16.63
CA THR A 329 7.65 -13.84 15.82
C THR A 329 7.43 -15.32 16.02
N ASP A 330 6.31 -15.80 15.50
CA ASP A 330 6.09 -17.23 15.34
C ASP A 330 7.03 -17.86 14.27
N ALA A 331 6.90 -19.18 14.07
CA ALA A 331 7.73 -19.91 13.12
C ALA A 331 7.53 -19.46 11.64
N ALA A 332 6.39 -18.85 11.33
CA ALA A 332 6.01 -18.32 10.02
C ALA A 332 6.28 -16.81 9.89
N LEU A 333 7.04 -16.21 10.82
CA LEU A 333 7.35 -14.76 10.84
C LEU A 333 6.11 -13.86 10.95
N SER A 334 5.07 -14.34 11.61
CA SER A 334 3.90 -13.52 11.93
C SER A 334 3.96 -12.96 13.36
N LEU A 335 3.47 -11.74 13.50
CA LEU A 335 3.32 -11.01 14.74
C LEU A 335 1.90 -11.16 15.27
N ARG A 336 1.77 -11.23 16.59
CA ARG A 336 0.49 -11.06 17.28
C ARG A 336 0.44 -9.65 17.87
N PRO A 337 -0.17 -8.68 17.19
CA PRO A 337 -0.16 -7.29 17.65
C PRO A 337 -0.94 -7.13 18.96
N PHE A 338 -0.78 -6.02 19.63
CA PHE A 338 -1.71 -5.55 20.67
C PHE A 338 -2.77 -4.64 20.04
N PHE A 339 -4.02 -4.72 20.53
CA PHE A 339 -5.08 -3.79 20.12
C PHE A 339 -5.38 -2.83 21.26
N TYR A 340 -5.26 -1.54 20.96
CA TYR A 340 -5.36 -0.46 21.94
C TYR A 340 -6.82 -0.01 22.04
N GLN A 341 -7.37 -0.06 23.25
CA GLN A 341 -8.76 0.35 23.49
C GLN A 341 -8.92 1.84 23.23
N ASP A 342 -10.06 2.24 22.70
CA ASP A 342 -10.41 3.65 22.61
C ASP A 342 -10.73 4.14 24.03
N THR A 343 -9.78 4.85 24.63
CA THR A 343 -9.92 5.48 25.96
C THR A 343 -10.02 6.99 25.74
N GLU A 344 -10.46 7.77 26.74
CA GLU A 344 -10.41 9.23 26.62
C GLU A 344 -9.13 9.74 27.31
N PRO A 345 -8.21 10.41 26.59
CA PRO A 345 -8.24 10.75 25.15
C PRO A 345 -7.92 9.55 24.23
N SER A 346 -8.52 9.54 23.02
CA SER A 346 -8.44 8.42 22.06
C SER A 346 -7.03 7.89 21.88
N SER A 347 -6.88 6.57 21.93
CA SER A 347 -5.57 5.92 21.92
C SER A 347 -4.89 6.06 20.55
N LEU A 348 -5.67 6.02 19.46
CA LEU A 348 -5.19 6.29 18.11
C LEU A 348 -5.90 7.51 17.53
N ARG A 349 -5.12 8.48 17.06
CA ARG A 349 -5.69 9.64 16.39
C ARG A 349 -6.28 9.24 15.04
N VAL A 350 -7.57 9.48 14.84
CA VAL A 350 -8.27 9.26 13.57
C VAL A 350 -8.95 10.55 13.13
N ASP A 351 -8.61 11.03 11.95
CA ASP A 351 -9.21 12.21 11.33
C ASP A 351 -9.86 11.84 10.00
N SER A 352 -11.02 12.45 9.69
CA SER A 352 -11.70 12.27 8.42
C SER A 352 -10.89 12.88 7.28
N TYR A 353 -10.75 12.15 6.16
CA TYR A 353 -9.99 12.60 4.99
C TYR A 353 -10.45 13.97 4.50
N VAL A 354 -11.76 14.18 4.41
CA VAL A 354 -12.31 15.46 3.95
C VAL A 354 -12.07 16.60 4.94
N ASP A 355 -12.00 16.32 6.24
CA ASP A 355 -11.73 17.36 7.24
C ASP A 355 -10.28 17.84 7.18
N VAL A 356 -9.35 16.94 6.91
CA VAL A 356 -7.94 17.28 6.68
C VAL A 356 -7.79 18.05 5.37
N LEU A 357 -8.41 17.55 4.30
CA LEU A 357 -8.34 18.16 2.96
C LEU A 357 -8.89 19.59 2.95
N LEU A 358 -9.99 19.84 3.67
CA LEU A 358 -10.63 21.15 3.77
C LEU A 358 -10.02 22.05 4.87
N GLY A 359 -8.97 21.59 5.56
CA GLY A 359 -8.29 22.35 6.61
C GLY A 359 -9.09 22.53 7.91
N ARG A 360 -10.16 21.75 8.12
CA ARG A 360 -10.89 21.69 9.41
C ARG A 360 -10.02 21.06 10.49
N VAL A 361 -9.19 20.09 10.09
CA VAL A 361 -8.06 19.60 10.88
C VAL A 361 -6.79 20.24 10.30
N PRO A 362 -6.11 21.15 11.02
CA PRO A 362 -4.91 21.80 10.52
C PRO A 362 -3.74 20.81 10.41
N ALA A 363 -3.00 20.91 9.30
CA ALA A 363 -1.93 19.99 8.94
C ALA A 363 -0.78 19.93 9.96
N ASN A 364 -0.56 21.01 10.73
CA ASN A 364 0.45 21.06 11.78
C ASN A 364 0.21 20.04 12.92
N GLN A 365 -0.99 19.48 13.05
CA GLN A 365 -1.27 18.41 14.00
C GLN A 365 -0.59 17.09 13.61
N TYR A 366 -0.09 16.96 12.39
CA TYR A 366 0.67 15.79 11.92
C TYR A 366 2.19 15.93 12.09
N GLN A 367 2.65 16.98 12.79
CA GLN A 367 4.07 17.21 13.01
C GLN A 367 4.75 15.97 13.63
N ASP A 368 5.78 15.47 12.95
CA ASP A 368 6.59 14.31 13.34
C ASP A 368 5.79 13.00 13.52
N LYS A 369 4.59 12.93 12.92
CA LYS A 369 3.74 11.74 12.96
C LYS A 369 3.96 10.81 11.78
N ILE A 370 3.74 9.52 12.01
CA ILE A 370 3.54 8.51 10.98
C ILE A 370 2.07 8.53 10.60
N VAL A 371 1.77 8.90 9.36
CA VAL A 371 0.40 9.05 8.88
C VAL A 371 0.01 7.86 8.02
N LEU A 372 -1.09 7.19 8.37
CA LEU A 372 -1.69 6.12 7.59
C LEU A 372 -2.94 6.61 6.87
N ILE A 373 -2.96 6.50 5.54
CA ILE A 373 -4.13 6.85 4.71
C ILE A 373 -4.78 5.56 4.21
N GLY A 374 -6.06 5.38 4.51
CA GLY A 374 -6.79 4.18 4.08
C GLY A 374 -8.31 4.29 4.17
N VAL A 375 -8.97 3.34 3.51
CA VAL A 375 -10.42 3.24 3.46
C VAL A 375 -10.97 2.65 4.76
N THR A 376 -11.96 3.34 5.32
CA THR A 376 -12.69 2.99 6.55
C THR A 376 -14.20 2.95 6.34
N ALA A 377 -14.70 3.56 5.26
CA ALA A 377 -16.10 3.52 4.90
C ALA A 377 -16.59 2.06 4.73
N PRO A 378 -17.74 1.69 5.31
CA PRO A 378 -18.36 0.40 5.10
C PRO A 378 -18.53 0.07 3.61
N HIS A 379 -18.41 -1.21 3.26
CA HIS A 379 -18.51 -1.75 1.89
C HIS A 379 -17.37 -1.39 0.92
N GLU A 380 -16.58 -0.35 1.20
CA GLU A 380 -15.41 0.02 0.38
C GLU A 380 -14.10 -0.63 0.86
N THR A 381 -14.14 -1.29 2.02
CA THR A 381 -13.00 -2.00 2.62
C THR A 381 -13.47 -3.25 3.34
N VAL A 382 -12.55 -4.19 3.49
CA VAL A 382 -12.78 -5.38 4.31
C VAL A 382 -12.63 -5.02 5.78
N PHE A 383 -13.62 -5.46 6.57
CA PHE A 383 -13.60 -5.40 8.02
C PHE A 383 -13.07 -6.71 8.59
N HIS A 384 -12.24 -6.60 9.62
CA HIS A 384 -11.58 -7.72 10.25
C HIS A 384 -12.06 -7.87 11.67
N SER A 385 -12.36 -9.10 12.07
CA SER A 385 -12.68 -9.40 13.46
C SER A 385 -11.42 -9.29 14.32
N THR A 386 -11.48 -8.46 15.36
CA THR A 386 -10.38 -8.24 16.31
C THR A 386 -10.89 -8.37 17.75
N PRO A 387 -10.01 -8.38 18.77
CA PRO A 387 -10.43 -8.37 20.17
C PRO A 387 -11.38 -7.23 20.54
N LEU A 388 -11.25 -6.08 19.86
CA LEU A 388 -12.02 -4.86 20.15
C LEU A 388 -13.30 -4.74 19.30
N GLY A 389 -13.59 -5.74 18.46
CA GLY A 389 -14.69 -5.72 17.50
C GLY A 389 -14.19 -5.69 16.05
N ASP A 390 -15.13 -5.51 15.13
CA ASP A 390 -14.80 -5.45 13.71
C ASP A 390 -14.23 -4.07 13.35
N MET A 391 -13.08 -4.04 12.66
CA MET A 391 -12.44 -2.79 12.24
C MET A 391 -11.91 -2.87 10.81
N PRO A 392 -11.85 -1.73 10.09
CA PRO A 392 -11.31 -1.70 8.74
C PRO A 392 -9.82 -2.02 8.70
N SER A 393 -9.37 -2.50 7.54
CA SER A 393 -7.97 -2.90 7.28
C SER A 393 -6.93 -1.88 7.76
N VAL A 394 -7.15 -0.59 7.52
CA VAL A 394 -6.20 0.47 7.89
C VAL A 394 -6.02 0.59 9.41
N PHE A 395 -7.06 0.34 10.21
CA PHE A 395 -6.96 0.35 11.67
C PHE A 395 -6.15 -0.86 12.17
N VAL A 396 -6.35 -2.04 11.59
CA VAL A 396 -5.50 -3.21 11.91
C VAL A 396 -4.02 -2.90 11.64
N LEU A 397 -3.71 -2.25 10.52
CA LEU A 397 -2.34 -1.82 10.20
C LEU A 397 -1.82 -0.80 11.21
N ALA A 398 -2.66 0.16 11.65
CA ALA A 398 -2.30 1.16 12.65
C ALA A 398 -2.00 0.52 14.02
N HIS A 399 -2.85 -0.40 14.49
CA HIS A 399 -2.61 -1.16 15.72
C HIS A 399 -1.33 -1.99 15.63
N THR A 400 -1.07 -2.62 14.48
CA THR A 400 0.16 -3.40 14.25
C THR A 400 1.40 -2.54 14.26
N LEU A 401 1.36 -1.39 13.59
CA LEU A 401 2.45 -0.41 13.60
C LEU A 401 2.72 0.10 15.02
N THR A 402 1.66 0.44 15.76
CA THR A 402 1.76 0.90 17.16
C THR A 402 2.39 -0.18 18.04
N SER A 403 1.95 -1.43 17.89
CA SER A 403 2.50 -2.60 18.58
C SER A 403 3.99 -2.79 18.31
N LEU A 404 4.43 -2.61 17.06
CA LEU A 404 5.84 -2.71 16.69
C LEU A 404 6.69 -1.62 17.35
N LEU A 405 6.20 -0.37 17.37
CA LEU A 405 6.95 0.75 17.94
C LEU A 405 7.00 0.73 19.46
N ASN A 406 5.92 0.27 20.10
CA ASN A 406 5.85 0.15 21.55
C ASN A 406 6.45 -1.16 22.08
N GLN A 407 6.75 -2.12 21.19
CA GLN A 407 7.12 -3.49 21.54
C GLN A 407 6.02 -4.23 22.32
N ASP A 408 4.77 -3.86 22.04
CA ASP A 408 3.56 -4.45 22.62
C ASP A 408 3.07 -5.58 21.70
N PHE A 409 3.72 -6.73 21.76
CA PHE A 409 3.30 -7.91 21.01
C PHE A 409 3.46 -9.17 21.85
N LEU A 410 2.57 -10.14 21.61
CA LEU A 410 2.56 -11.38 22.38
C LEU A 410 3.57 -12.36 21.80
N GLU A 411 4.55 -12.73 22.63
CA GLU A 411 5.56 -13.72 22.29
C GLU A 411 5.01 -15.12 22.50
N CYS A 412 5.00 -15.93 21.44
CA CYS A 412 4.77 -17.35 21.60
C CYS A 412 6.12 -18.05 21.64
N PRO A 413 6.61 -18.51 22.81
CA PRO A 413 7.79 -19.34 22.84
C PRO A 413 7.57 -20.54 21.92
N ILE A 414 8.49 -20.71 20.99
CA ILE A 414 8.58 -21.92 20.18
C ILE A 414 8.89 -23.02 21.19
N GLY A 415 7.92 -23.88 21.46
CA GLY A 415 8.07 -24.96 22.44
C GLY A 415 9.25 -25.85 22.06
N HIS A 416 10.42 -25.58 22.63
CA HIS A 416 11.54 -26.50 22.69
C HIS A 416 11.37 -27.28 23.99
N LEU A 417 10.40 -28.21 24.02
CA LEU A 417 10.45 -29.25 25.03
C LEU A 417 11.58 -30.20 24.62
N ASP A 418 12.80 -29.88 25.06
CA ASP A 418 13.96 -30.77 25.04
C ASP A 418 13.73 -31.91 26.04
N TYR A 419 12.78 -32.80 25.72
CA TYR A 419 12.66 -34.06 26.42
C TYR A 419 13.64 -35.04 25.77
N LYS A 420 14.82 -35.23 26.39
CA LYS A 420 15.70 -36.36 26.08
C LYS A 420 14.96 -37.64 26.51
N PRO A 421 14.48 -38.50 25.59
CA PRO A 421 13.98 -39.79 25.98
C PRO A 421 15.21 -40.67 26.24
N ALA A 422 15.45 -41.01 27.50
CA ALA A 422 16.28 -42.16 27.81
C ALA A 422 15.54 -43.40 27.27
N HIS A 423 16.06 -43.96 26.18
CA HIS A 423 15.74 -45.29 25.65
C HIS A 423 14.26 -45.59 25.38
N LEU A 424 13.77 -45.33 24.15
CA LEU A 424 12.80 -46.19 23.47
C LEU A 424 12.78 -45.86 21.97
N GLY A 425 12.87 -46.92 21.15
CA GLY A 425 13.11 -46.84 19.72
C GLY A 425 11.93 -46.32 18.88
N SER A 426 12.29 -45.72 17.75
CA SER A 426 11.54 -45.69 16.48
C SER A 426 10.03 -45.41 16.58
N LEU A 427 9.68 -44.12 16.38
CA LEU A 427 8.49 -43.58 15.67
C LEU A 427 7.98 -42.32 16.39
N THR A 428 8.54 -41.15 16.09
CA THR A 428 7.87 -39.89 16.44
C THR A 428 8.29 -38.80 15.49
N LYS A 429 7.34 -38.38 14.67
CA LYS A 429 7.44 -37.22 13.77
C LYS A 429 7.23 -35.99 14.67
N ILE A 430 8.26 -35.17 14.82
CA ILE A 430 8.21 -33.94 15.63
C ILE A 430 7.24 -32.97 14.96
N ILE A 431 6.12 -32.67 15.62
CA ILE A 431 5.19 -31.60 15.25
C ILE A 431 5.48 -30.44 16.20
N TYR A 432 5.76 -29.26 15.65
CA TYR A 432 6.01 -28.04 16.41
C TYR A 432 4.66 -27.46 16.84
N GLN A 433 4.49 -27.23 18.14
CA GLN A 433 3.32 -26.56 18.68
C GLN A 433 3.78 -25.30 19.43
N GLU A 434 3.16 -24.17 19.08
CA GLU A 434 3.43 -22.85 19.66
C GLU A 434 2.52 -22.68 20.89
N TYR A 435 3.10 -22.54 22.07
CA TYR A 435 2.36 -22.19 23.29
C TYR A 435 2.69 -20.74 23.61
N CYS A 436 1.69 -19.85 23.66
CA CYS A 436 1.92 -18.45 23.99
C CYS A 436 1.96 -18.26 25.50
N VAL A 437 2.97 -17.55 26.00
CA VAL A 437 3.03 -17.09 27.39
C VAL A 437 2.57 -15.63 27.37
N ILE A 438 1.59 -15.30 28.20
CA ILE A 438 0.98 -13.97 28.31
C ILE A 438 1.93 -13.01 29.03
#